data_AF-A0A1B8NXT4-F1
#
_entry.id   AF-A0A1B8NXT4-F1
#
_cell.length_a   1.000
_cell.length_b   1.000
_cell.length_c   1.000
_cell.angle_alpha   90.00
_cell.angle_beta   90.00
_cell.angle_gamma   90.00
#
_symmetry.space_group_name_H-M   'P 1'
#
loop_
_entity.id
_entity.type
_entity.pdbx_description
1 polymer ?
#
loop_
_entity_poly.entity_id
_entity_poly.type
_entity_poly.pdbx_seq_one_letter_code
_entity_poly.pdbx_strand_id
1 'polypeptide(L)'
;MMRLADAQADGAWHDADGHPIDAATLVERTRQRVLDHTLIRRIEDPRFNAEGLPANRRATLALDAPLTFRVRRRQLPDDLPPTWQVREIDRRNMEVTVPAGEMDVMLPETRPAQVRAAGQLPSGFEPSRFYRSVHHPRGLSMAIFAASDCLGDSGLTWDELRDRLDPDQVAVYAGNSIGQLDDEGWGGLLKSFVSGKRATSKQMPLGYGQMPADFLNAYVLGSVGGTGAALGACASFLYNLRLGVDDIRAGRRRVVMVGTSDAPITRKSSRAFAPWARLPMTTACAPWMPWNC
;
A
#
# COMPACT_ATOMS: atom_id res chain seq x y z
N MET A 1 12.88 14.43 8.37
CA MET A 1 12.03 13.24 8.08
C MET A 1 10.66 13.27 8.75
N MET A 2 10.54 13.35 10.08
CA MET A 2 9.23 13.42 10.79
C MET A 2 8.55 14.81 10.77
N ARG A 3 9.19 15.80 10.12
CA ARG A 3 8.70 17.21 10.03
C ARG A 3 8.53 17.88 11.40
N LEU A 4 9.46 17.62 12.31
CA LEU A 4 9.51 18.24 13.64
C LEU A 4 10.41 19.48 13.67
N ALA A 5 11.36 19.54 12.73
CA ALA A 5 12.30 20.62 12.52
C ALA A 5 12.92 20.48 11.12
N ASP A 6 13.46 21.57 10.61
CA ASP A 6 14.17 21.65 9.34
C ASP A 6 15.55 22.28 9.55
N ALA A 7 16.58 21.64 8.98
CA ALA A 7 17.94 22.17 8.95
C ALA A 7 18.08 23.16 7.79
N GLN A 8 18.62 24.34 8.08
CA GLN A 8 18.92 25.35 7.08
C GLN A 8 20.33 25.17 6.50
N ALA A 9 20.59 25.82 5.37
CA ALA A 9 21.88 25.73 4.68
C ALA A 9 23.07 26.29 5.48
N ASP A 10 22.80 27.16 6.47
CA ASP A 10 23.78 27.72 7.40
C ASP A 10 24.05 26.81 8.63
N GLY A 11 23.40 25.64 8.69
CA GLY A 11 23.50 24.70 9.81
C GLY A 11 22.59 25.01 10.99
N ALA A 12 21.79 26.08 10.93
CA ALA A 12 20.81 26.40 11.96
C ALA A 12 19.58 25.47 11.88
N TRP A 13 19.04 25.10 13.03
CA TRP A 13 17.79 24.34 13.12
C TRP A 13 16.62 25.28 13.34
N HIS A 14 15.51 25.03 12.66
CA HIS A 14 14.25 25.69 12.91
C HIS A 14 13.21 24.63 13.29
N ASP A 15 12.39 24.90 14.31
CA ASP A 15 11.29 24.00 14.67
C ASP A 15 10.18 23.99 13.61
N ALA A 16 9.16 23.15 13.80
CA ALA A 16 8.06 23.01 12.86
C ALA A 16 7.27 24.31 12.60
N ASP A 17 7.36 25.30 13.51
CA ASP A 17 6.72 26.61 13.39
C ASP A 17 7.65 27.66 12.76
N GLY A 18 8.89 27.27 12.42
CA GLY A 18 9.88 28.14 11.81
C GLY A 18 10.67 29.00 12.80
N HIS A 19 10.67 28.65 14.10
CA HIS A 19 11.48 29.37 15.08
C HIS A 19 12.88 28.75 15.19
N PRO A 20 13.96 29.55 15.25
CA PRO A 20 15.30 29.04 15.50
C PRO A 20 15.35 28.27 16.82
N ILE A 21 15.99 27.11 16.80
CA ILE A 21 16.12 26.22 17.96
C ILE A 21 17.51 25.60 17.96
N ASP A 22 18.14 25.48 19.12
CA ASP A 22 19.40 24.74 19.22
C ASP A 22 19.15 23.23 19.24
N ALA A 23 20.18 22.45 18.89
CA ALA A 23 20.05 21.01 18.77
C ALA A 23 19.68 20.31 20.10
N ALA A 24 20.18 20.80 21.24
CA ALA A 24 19.91 20.18 22.54
C ALA A 24 18.44 20.40 22.94
N THR A 25 17.94 21.62 22.79
CA THR A 25 16.53 21.95 23.03
C THR A 25 15.61 21.23 22.04
N LEU A 26 16.01 21.07 20.78
CA LEU A 26 15.25 20.30 19.79
C LEU A 26 15.10 18.84 20.21
N VAL A 27 16.19 18.20 20.63
CA VAL A 27 16.17 16.82 21.12
C VAL A 27 15.24 16.72 22.32
N GLU A 28 15.36 17.62 23.30
CA GLU A 28 14.52 17.58 24.51
C GLU A 28 13.03 17.74 24.17
N ARG A 29 12.67 18.72 23.33
CA ARG A 29 11.26 18.98 22.94
C ARG A 29 10.65 17.87 22.10
N THR A 30 11.45 17.15 21.30
CA THR A 30 10.94 16.18 20.31
C THR A 30 11.12 14.73 20.71
N ARG A 31 11.98 14.42 21.70
CA ARG A 31 12.31 13.06 22.14
C ARG A 31 11.08 12.19 22.35
N GLN A 32 10.15 12.63 23.18
CA GLN A 32 8.97 11.82 23.52
C GLN A 32 8.11 11.58 22.27
N ARG A 33 7.93 12.60 21.43
CA ARG A 33 7.19 12.47 20.17
C ARG A 33 7.85 11.49 19.21
N VAL A 34 9.17 11.47 19.12
CA VAL A 34 9.90 10.50 18.29
C VAL A 34 9.65 9.08 18.82
N LEU A 35 9.78 8.87 20.13
CA LEU A 35 9.57 7.56 20.75
C LEU A 35 8.13 7.05 20.57
N ASP A 36 7.13 7.92 20.77
CA ASP A 36 5.71 7.56 20.67
C ASP A 36 5.26 7.28 19.22
N HIS A 37 5.97 7.85 18.23
CA HIS A 37 5.59 7.82 16.82
C HIS A 37 6.58 7.10 15.91
N THR A 38 7.39 6.21 16.46
CA THR A 38 8.28 5.31 15.71
C THR A 38 8.08 3.84 16.14
N LEU A 39 8.81 2.90 15.52
CA LEU A 39 8.76 1.47 15.83
C LEU A 39 7.36 0.84 15.68
N ILE A 40 7.15 -0.30 16.35
CA ILE A 40 5.87 -1.00 16.43
C ILE A 40 4.98 -0.26 17.42
N ARG A 41 3.83 0.19 16.96
CA ARG A 41 2.87 0.92 17.76
C ARG A 41 1.45 0.70 17.24
N ARG A 42 0.47 1.29 17.92
CA ARG A 42 -0.92 1.29 17.44
C ARG A 42 -0.99 1.90 16.03
N ILE A 43 -1.80 1.32 15.16
CA ILE A 43 -2.04 1.87 13.82
C ILE A 43 -2.69 3.24 13.99
N GLU A 44 -2.07 4.28 13.45
CA GLU A 44 -2.47 5.68 13.70
C GLU A 44 -3.67 6.11 12.85
N ASP A 45 -3.95 5.39 11.75
CA ASP A 45 -5.15 5.61 10.94
C ASP A 45 -6.42 5.37 11.80
N PRO A 46 -7.30 6.39 11.97
CA PRO A 46 -8.50 6.30 12.80
C PRO A 46 -9.44 5.14 12.41
N ARG A 47 -9.43 4.73 11.14
CA ARG A 47 -10.23 3.62 10.59
C ARG A 47 -9.85 2.26 11.18
N PHE A 48 -8.65 2.13 11.74
CA PHE A 48 -8.26 0.91 12.48
C PHE A 48 -8.69 0.95 13.95
N ASN A 49 -9.23 2.08 14.43
CA ASN A 49 -9.57 2.33 15.82
C ASN A 49 -11.07 2.65 15.99
N ALA A 50 -11.40 3.87 16.43
CA ALA A 50 -12.76 4.28 16.78
C ALA A 50 -13.69 4.32 15.57
N GLU A 51 -13.19 4.75 14.40
CA GLU A 51 -14.03 4.86 13.20
C GLU A 51 -14.38 3.49 12.61
N GLY A 52 -13.46 2.53 12.73
CA GLY A 52 -13.59 1.18 12.16
C GLY A 52 -13.48 1.11 10.63
N LEU A 53 -13.44 -0.12 10.12
CA LEU A 53 -13.24 -0.45 8.72
C LEU A 53 -14.59 -0.52 7.98
N PRO A 54 -14.77 0.22 6.87
CA PRO A 54 -15.97 0.12 6.04
C PRO A 54 -16.17 -1.30 5.51
N ALA A 55 -17.38 -1.81 5.63
CA ALA A 55 -17.80 -3.13 5.18
C ALA A 55 -19.26 -3.10 4.71
N ASN A 56 -19.75 -4.25 4.25
CA ASN A 56 -21.16 -4.45 3.96
C ASN A 56 -21.63 -5.73 4.65
N ARG A 57 -22.87 -5.71 5.15
CA ARG A 57 -23.59 -6.88 5.65
C ARG A 57 -24.61 -7.30 4.62
N ARG A 58 -24.53 -8.57 4.19
CA ARG A 58 -25.60 -9.18 3.41
C ARG A 58 -26.81 -9.37 4.33
N ALA A 59 -27.98 -8.97 3.87
CA ALA A 59 -29.24 -9.14 4.57
C ALA A 59 -30.34 -9.50 3.56
N THR A 60 -31.39 -10.15 4.04
CA THR A 60 -32.61 -10.43 3.29
C THR A 60 -33.73 -9.71 4.00
N LEU A 61 -34.37 -8.77 3.31
CA LEU A 61 -35.50 -7.99 3.83
C LEU A 61 -36.79 -8.73 3.53
N ALA A 62 -37.62 -8.96 4.56
CA ALA A 62 -39.00 -9.40 4.37
C ALA A 62 -39.89 -8.17 4.15
N LEU A 63 -40.47 -8.06 2.97
CA LEU A 63 -41.36 -6.97 2.57
C LEU A 63 -42.81 -7.43 2.73
N ASP A 64 -43.53 -6.89 3.70
CA ASP A 64 -44.95 -7.21 3.92
C ASP A 64 -45.87 -6.64 2.83
N ALA A 65 -45.42 -5.58 2.17
CA ALA A 65 -46.12 -4.89 1.08
C ALA A 65 -45.13 -4.49 -0.02
N PRO A 66 -45.61 -4.22 -1.26
CA PRO A 66 -44.75 -3.75 -2.32
C PRO A 66 -43.96 -2.49 -1.95
N LEU A 67 -42.66 -2.49 -2.21
CA LEU A 67 -41.76 -1.35 -1.98
C LEU A 67 -41.54 -0.60 -3.29
N THR A 68 -41.93 0.66 -3.33
CA THR A 68 -41.68 1.55 -4.48
C THR A 68 -40.60 2.56 -4.16
N PHE A 69 -39.58 2.67 -5.01
CA PHE A 69 -38.51 3.66 -4.88
C PHE A 69 -38.11 4.26 -6.24
N ARG A 70 -37.38 5.37 -6.18
CA ARG A 70 -36.86 6.09 -7.35
C ARG A 70 -35.35 5.97 -7.41
N VAL A 71 -34.82 5.68 -8.60
CA VAL A 71 -33.38 5.48 -8.82
C VAL A 71 -32.97 6.05 -10.17
N ARG A 72 -31.69 6.43 -10.31
CA ARG A 72 -31.17 6.84 -11.62
C ARG A 72 -31.04 5.62 -12.51
N ARG A 73 -31.36 5.77 -13.80
CA ARG A 73 -31.23 4.70 -14.81
C ARG A 73 -29.87 4.00 -14.77
N ARG A 74 -28.77 4.77 -14.62
CA ARG A 74 -27.39 4.27 -14.54
C ARG A 74 -27.03 3.49 -13.27
N GLN A 75 -27.89 3.52 -12.25
CA GLN A 75 -27.71 2.81 -10.98
C GLN A 75 -28.61 1.56 -10.89
N LEU A 76 -29.51 1.38 -11.86
CA LEU A 76 -30.34 0.20 -11.98
C LEU A 76 -29.52 -0.91 -12.67
N PRO A 77 -29.48 -2.14 -12.13
CA PRO A 77 -28.87 -3.28 -12.81
C PRO A 77 -29.48 -3.52 -14.19
N ASP A 78 -28.68 -4.05 -15.12
CA ASP A 78 -29.14 -4.42 -16.46
C ASP A 78 -30.04 -5.66 -16.44
N ASP A 79 -29.75 -6.60 -15.54
CA ASP A 79 -30.56 -7.80 -15.30
C ASP A 79 -31.28 -7.67 -13.96
N LEU A 80 -32.60 -7.53 -14.02
CA LEU A 80 -33.48 -7.35 -12.87
C LEU A 80 -34.31 -8.61 -12.65
N PRO A 81 -34.67 -8.92 -11.39
CA PRO A 81 -35.65 -9.97 -11.14
C PRO A 81 -36.92 -9.72 -11.95
N PRO A 82 -37.48 -10.74 -12.63
CA PRO A 82 -38.64 -10.57 -13.52
C PRO A 82 -39.92 -10.15 -12.77
N THR A 83 -39.90 -10.25 -11.45
CA THR A 83 -40.99 -9.85 -10.56
C THR A 83 -41.02 -8.35 -10.29
N TRP A 84 -39.95 -7.61 -10.61
CA TRP A 84 -39.87 -6.17 -10.39
C TRP A 84 -40.56 -5.41 -11.52
N GLN A 85 -41.34 -4.38 -11.17
CA GLN A 85 -41.96 -3.49 -12.15
C GLN A 85 -41.14 -2.20 -12.24
N VAL A 86 -40.75 -1.82 -13.45
CA VAL A 86 -39.97 -0.61 -13.70
C VAL A 86 -40.74 0.33 -14.62
N ARG A 87 -40.92 1.58 -14.19
CA ARG A 87 -41.61 2.64 -14.92
C ARG A 87 -40.69 3.82 -15.13
N GLU A 88 -40.56 4.28 -16.38
CA GLU A 88 -39.81 5.50 -16.68
C GLU A 88 -40.58 6.72 -16.16
N ILE A 89 -39.92 7.54 -15.34
CA ILE A 89 -40.42 8.87 -14.95
C ILE A 89 -39.92 9.89 -15.97
N ASP A 90 -38.61 9.84 -16.26
CA ASP A 90 -37.94 10.66 -17.26
C ASP A 90 -36.67 9.94 -17.76
N ARG A 91 -35.94 10.56 -18.70
CA ARG A 91 -34.72 9.99 -19.32
C ARG A 91 -33.63 9.56 -18.31
N ARG A 92 -33.62 10.11 -17.10
CA ARG A 92 -32.60 9.86 -16.07
C ARG A 92 -33.13 9.07 -14.88
N ASN A 93 -34.42 9.15 -14.58
CA ASN A 93 -35.02 8.61 -13.36
C ASN A 93 -36.05 7.52 -13.68
N MET A 94 -35.92 6.41 -12.96
CA MET A 94 -36.79 5.25 -13.02
C MET A 94 -37.51 5.10 -11.68
N GLU A 95 -38.78 4.74 -11.73
CA GLU A 95 -39.53 4.22 -10.58
C GLU A 95 -39.48 2.70 -10.62
N VAL A 96 -39.16 2.07 -9.50
CA VAL A 96 -39.06 0.62 -9.37
C VAL A 96 -40.00 0.19 -8.25
N THR A 97 -40.86 -0.78 -8.54
CA THR A 97 -41.73 -1.43 -7.57
C THR A 97 -41.31 -2.88 -7.40
N VAL A 98 -40.87 -3.21 -6.19
CA VAL A 98 -40.52 -4.56 -5.74
C VAL A 98 -41.76 -5.15 -5.05
N PRO A 99 -42.24 -6.35 -5.44
CA PRO A 99 -43.39 -6.96 -4.79
C PRO A 99 -43.10 -7.36 -3.34
N ALA A 100 -44.15 -7.66 -2.58
CA ALA A 100 -44.02 -8.28 -1.26
C ALA A 100 -43.28 -9.62 -1.36
N GLY A 101 -42.52 -9.98 -0.33
CA GLY A 101 -41.64 -11.15 -0.30
C GLY A 101 -40.23 -10.82 0.15
N GLU A 102 -39.25 -11.63 -0.25
CA GLU A 102 -37.85 -11.47 0.15
C GLU A 102 -37.05 -10.63 -0.84
N MET A 103 -36.22 -9.73 -0.31
CA MET A 103 -35.29 -8.92 -1.10
C MET A 103 -33.89 -8.98 -0.50
N ASP A 104 -32.93 -9.52 -1.26
CA ASP A 104 -31.52 -9.52 -0.88
C ASP A 104 -30.89 -8.13 -1.07
N VAL A 105 -30.18 -7.68 -0.04
CA VAL A 105 -29.52 -6.37 0.00
C VAL A 105 -28.12 -6.46 0.61
N MET A 106 -27.31 -5.46 0.28
CA MET A 106 -26.02 -5.20 0.93
C MET A 106 -26.14 -3.90 1.74
N LEU A 107 -26.19 -4.02 3.07
CA LEU A 107 -26.29 -2.89 3.97
C LEU A 107 -24.89 -2.38 4.35
N PRO A 108 -24.59 -1.09 4.19
CA PRO A 108 -23.30 -0.54 4.62
C PRO A 108 -23.16 -0.67 6.13
N GLU A 109 -21.98 -1.07 6.58
CA GLU A 109 -21.66 -1.12 8.01
C GLU A 109 -20.19 -0.77 8.24
N THR A 110 -19.83 -0.63 9.50
CA THR A 110 -18.44 -0.48 9.92
C THR A 110 -18.08 -1.58 10.91
N ARG A 111 -16.93 -2.23 10.70
CA ARG A 111 -16.43 -3.31 11.56
C ARG A 111 -15.15 -2.90 12.28
N PRO A 112 -14.96 -3.25 13.55
CA PRO A 112 -13.70 -3.00 14.24
C PRO A 112 -12.55 -3.77 13.57
N ALA A 113 -11.39 -3.14 13.43
CA ALA A 113 -10.20 -3.85 12.97
C ALA A 113 -9.77 -4.88 14.03
N GLN A 114 -9.44 -6.08 13.57
CA GLN A 114 -8.95 -7.17 14.42
C GLN A 114 -7.47 -7.01 14.78
N VAL A 115 -6.68 -6.42 13.87
CA VAL A 115 -5.28 -6.04 14.11
C VAL A 115 -5.24 -4.53 14.27
N ARG A 116 -4.65 -4.06 15.36
CA ARG A 116 -4.59 -2.63 15.73
C ARG A 116 -3.18 -2.09 15.97
N ALA A 117 -2.15 -2.91 15.79
CA ALA A 117 -0.75 -2.52 15.92
C ALA A 117 0.06 -3.00 14.71
N ALA A 118 1.05 -2.22 14.29
CA ALA A 118 1.95 -2.54 13.19
C ALA A 118 3.25 -1.71 13.28
N GLY A 119 4.33 -2.21 12.69
CA GLY A 119 5.52 -1.41 12.40
C GLY A 119 5.22 -0.43 11.27
N GLN A 120 5.08 0.84 11.60
CA GLN A 120 4.73 1.91 10.65
C GLN A 120 5.93 2.83 10.48
N LEU A 121 6.08 3.41 9.27
CA LEU A 121 7.01 4.51 9.05
C LEU A 121 6.81 5.60 10.13
N PRO A 122 7.88 6.32 10.53
CA PRO A 122 7.78 7.40 11.51
C PRO A 122 6.68 8.39 11.14
N SER A 123 5.88 8.82 12.11
CA SER A 123 4.77 9.73 11.80
C SER A 123 5.28 11.07 11.29
N GLY A 124 4.66 11.57 10.22
CA GLY A 124 5.11 12.74 9.46
C GLY A 124 6.09 12.41 8.33
N PHE A 125 6.68 11.21 8.29
CA PHE A 125 7.52 10.78 7.17
C PHE A 125 6.66 10.24 6.01
N GLU A 126 6.68 10.95 4.89
CA GLU A 126 5.91 10.64 3.69
C GLU A 126 6.84 10.55 2.46
N PRO A 127 7.27 9.33 2.05
CA PRO A 127 8.16 9.13 0.88
C PRO A 127 7.64 9.78 -0.41
N SER A 128 6.32 9.83 -0.58
CA SER A 128 5.65 10.42 -1.74
C SER A 128 5.86 11.93 -1.89
N ARG A 129 6.37 12.64 -0.87
CA ARG A 129 6.62 14.09 -0.93
C ARG A 129 7.99 14.46 -1.50
N PHE A 130 8.92 13.51 -1.57
CA PHE A 130 10.28 13.77 -2.03
C PHE A 130 10.42 13.74 -3.56
N TYR A 131 9.34 13.41 -4.28
CA TYR A 131 9.30 13.40 -5.72
C TYR A 131 7.86 13.50 -6.24
N ARG A 132 7.70 13.69 -7.56
CA ARG A 132 6.36 13.69 -8.19
C ARG A 132 5.79 12.27 -8.23
N SER A 133 4.89 11.96 -7.29
CA SER A 133 4.39 10.61 -7.01
C SER A 133 2.90 10.38 -7.36
N VAL A 134 2.33 11.20 -8.24
CA VAL A 134 0.90 11.18 -8.54
C VAL A 134 0.45 9.79 -9.04
N HIS A 135 -0.50 9.18 -8.31
CA HIS A 135 -1.00 7.80 -8.53
C HIS A 135 -0.02 6.67 -8.25
N HIS A 136 1.11 6.92 -7.60
CA HIS A 136 2.00 5.83 -7.22
C HIS A 136 1.49 5.16 -5.95
N PRO A 137 1.37 3.82 -5.95
CA PRO A 137 1.23 3.07 -4.73
C PRO A 137 2.30 3.42 -3.70
N ARG A 138 1.95 3.36 -2.42
CA ARG A 138 2.84 3.68 -1.31
C ARG A 138 4.12 2.85 -1.35
N GLY A 139 4.04 1.57 -1.72
CA GLY A 139 5.22 0.71 -1.85
C GLY A 139 6.17 1.17 -2.95
N LEU A 140 5.69 1.76 -4.04
CA LEU A 140 6.56 2.32 -5.08
C LEU A 140 7.24 3.61 -4.62
N SER A 141 6.53 4.47 -3.88
CA SER A 141 7.15 5.65 -3.27
C SER A 141 8.22 5.30 -2.24
N MET A 142 7.99 4.24 -1.45
CA MET A 142 8.99 3.71 -0.54
C MET A 142 10.20 3.14 -1.30
N ALA A 143 9.98 2.41 -2.39
CA ALA A 143 11.06 1.84 -3.19
C ALA A 143 11.96 2.92 -3.79
N ILE A 144 11.38 3.94 -4.42
CA ILE A 144 12.14 5.06 -5.00
C ILE A 144 12.95 5.78 -3.92
N PHE A 145 12.32 6.16 -2.81
CA PHE A 145 13.03 6.83 -1.72
C PHE A 145 14.20 5.98 -1.20
N ALA A 146 13.96 4.70 -0.91
CA ALA A 146 14.99 3.82 -0.36
C ALA A 146 16.15 3.56 -1.34
N ALA A 147 15.87 3.48 -2.65
CA ALA A 147 16.93 3.33 -3.63
C ALA A 147 17.78 4.60 -3.79
N SER A 148 17.15 5.78 -3.76
CA SER A 148 17.87 7.05 -3.77
C SER A 148 18.75 7.22 -2.53
N ASP A 149 18.22 6.87 -1.35
CA ASP A 149 18.95 6.86 -0.08
C ASP A 149 20.14 5.88 -0.14
N CYS A 150 19.92 4.66 -0.61
CA CYS A 150 20.95 3.64 -0.79
C CYS A 150 22.07 4.09 -1.74
N LEU A 151 21.74 4.76 -2.86
CA LEU A 151 22.75 5.30 -3.77
C LEU A 151 23.54 6.43 -3.11
N GLY A 152 22.86 7.35 -2.41
CA GLY A 152 23.52 8.45 -1.69
C GLY A 152 24.51 7.95 -0.62
N ASP A 153 24.13 6.91 0.11
CA ASP A 153 24.95 6.31 1.18
C ASP A 153 26.03 5.35 0.66
N SER A 154 25.92 4.87 -0.58
CA SER A 154 26.88 3.90 -1.14
C SER A 154 28.28 4.48 -1.37
N GLY A 155 28.40 5.81 -1.38
CA GLY A 155 29.62 6.50 -1.82
C GLY A 155 29.90 6.37 -3.32
N LEU A 156 28.98 5.78 -4.09
CA LEU A 156 29.04 5.67 -5.54
C LEU A 156 28.20 6.76 -6.19
N THR A 157 28.81 7.55 -7.05
CA THR A 157 28.11 8.49 -7.93
C THR A 157 27.56 7.72 -9.13
N TRP A 158 26.24 7.78 -9.31
CA TRP A 158 25.57 7.03 -10.38
C TRP A 158 26.10 7.38 -11.78
N ASP A 159 26.38 8.66 -12.03
CA ASP A 159 26.95 9.11 -13.30
C ASP A 159 28.33 8.47 -13.57
N GLU A 160 29.19 8.35 -12.55
CA GLU A 160 30.50 7.69 -12.69
C GLU A 160 30.37 6.18 -12.94
N LEU A 161 29.39 5.52 -12.31
CA LEU A 161 29.11 4.11 -12.58
C LEU A 161 28.60 3.90 -14.01
N ARG A 162 27.64 4.72 -14.44
CA ARG A 162 27.06 4.65 -15.79
C ARG A 162 28.12 4.87 -16.87
N ASP A 163 29.04 5.80 -16.67
CA ASP A 163 30.05 6.14 -17.67
C ASP A 163 31.17 5.07 -17.77
N ARG A 164 31.28 4.17 -16.79
CA ARG A 164 32.31 3.12 -16.72
C ARG A 164 31.80 1.71 -17.02
N LEU A 165 30.49 1.54 -17.12
CA LEU A 165 29.85 0.24 -17.27
C LEU A 165 29.01 0.22 -18.53
N ASP A 166 29.05 -0.91 -19.24
CA ASP A 166 28.11 -1.14 -20.33
C ASP A 166 26.68 -1.22 -19.77
N PRO A 167 25.64 -0.79 -20.52
CA PRO A 167 24.27 -0.80 -20.02
C PRO A 167 23.77 -2.17 -19.56
N ASP A 168 24.27 -3.26 -20.16
CA ASP A 168 23.94 -4.64 -19.78
C ASP A 168 24.69 -5.13 -18.53
N GLN A 169 25.68 -4.39 -18.02
CA GLN A 169 26.41 -4.74 -16.80
C GLN A 169 25.69 -4.29 -15.52
N VAL A 170 24.58 -3.56 -15.66
CA VAL A 170 23.72 -3.14 -14.56
C VAL A 170 22.50 -4.04 -14.48
N ALA A 171 22.02 -4.35 -13.27
CA ALA A 171 20.71 -4.97 -13.09
C ALA A 171 19.98 -4.49 -11.83
N VAL A 172 18.66 -4.64 -11.84
CA VAL A 172 17.79 -4.40 -10.68
C VAL A 172 16.98 -5.65 -10.38
N TYR A 173 17.11 -6.14 -9.15
CA TYR A 173 16.35 -7.25 -8.62
C TYR A 173 15.54 -6.79 -7.41
N ALA A 174 14.31 -6.36 -7.66
CA ALA A 174 13.45 -5.80 -6.62
C ALA A 174 11.97 -6.16 -6.83
N GLY A 175 11.25 -6.36 -5.73
CA GLY A 175 9.83 -6.69 -5.82
C GLY A 175 9.08 -6.47 -4.53
N ASN A 176 7.87 -7.01 -4.48
CA ASN A 176 7.02 -7.02 -3.31
C ASN A 176 6.27 -8.35 -3.23
N SER A 177 5.94 -8.79 -2.02
CA SER A 177 5.45 -10.15 -1.78
C SER A 177 3.99 -10.38 -2.21
N ILE A 178 3.14 -9.36 -2.07
CA ILE A 178 1.67 -9.51 -2.19
C ILE A 178 1.04 -8.59 -3.25
N GLY A 179 1.84 -7.88 -4.03
CA GLY A 179 1.37 -6.81 -4.89
C GLY A 179 1.11 -5.51 -4.12
N GLN A 180 0.84 -4.43 -4.86
CA GLN A 180 0.44 -3.15 -4.28
C GLN A 180 -1.07 -3.17 -3.98
N LEU A 181 -1.46 -3.40 -2.72
CA LEU A 181 -2.87 -3.60 -2.29
C LEU A 181 -3.59 -2.33 -1.79
N ASP A 182 -2.97 -1.18 -1.97
CA ASP A 182 -3.57 0.13 -1.75
C ASP A 182 -4.50 0.54 -2.91
N ASP A 183 -5.16 1.69 -2.78
CA ASP A 183 -6.21 2.11 -3.71
C ASP A 183 -5.65 2.56 -5.09
N GLU A 184 -4.35 2.87 -5.19
CA GLU A 184 -3.68 3.17 -6.46
C GLU A 184 -3.20 1.93 -7.22
N GLY A 185 -3.22 0.74 -6.59
CA GLY A 185 -2.85 -0.54 -7.20
C GLY A 185 -4.02 -1.54 -7.27
N TRP A 186 -3.73 -2.82 -6.98
CA TRP A 186 -4.72 -3.90 -6.94
C TRP A 186 -5.90 -3.61 -6.01
N GLY A 187 -5.63 -2.95 -4.89
CA GLY A 187 -6.66 -2.65 -3.89
C GLY A 187 -7.77 -1.73 -4.41
N GLY A 188 -7.45 -0.85 -5.35
CA GLY A 188 -8.42 0.00 -6.05
C GLY A 188 -9.14 -0.75 -7.16
N LEU A 189 -8.39 -1.52 -7.96
CA LEU A 189 -8.95 -2.32 -9.05
C LEU A 189 -10.00 -3.31 -8.55
N LEU A 190 -9.62 -4.18 -7.59
CA LEU A 190 -10.47 -5.25 -7.08
C LEU A 190 -11.72 -4.70 -6.38
N LYS A 191 -11.56 -3.59 -5.65
CA LYS A 191 -12.67 -2.90 -4.97
C LYS A 191 -13.61 -2.22 -5.96
N SER A 192 -13.10 -1.66 -7.04
CA SER A 192 -13.91 -0.86 -7.97
C SER A 192 -15.02 -1.70 -8.60
N PHE A 193 -14.69 -2.92 -9.01
CA PHE A 193 -15.64 -3.87 -9.60
C PHE A 193 -16.85 -4.14 -8.68
N VAL A 194 -16.59 -4.50 -7.42
CA VAL A 194 -17.64 -4.86 -6.45
C VAL A 194 -18.37 -3.66 -5.85
N SER A 195 -17.83 -2.44 -5.98
CA SER A 195 -18.43 -1.22 -5.41
C SER A 195 -19.14 -0.35 -6.45
N GLY A 196 -19.28 -0.83 -7.70
CA GLY A 196 -19.89 -0.07 -8.79
C GLY A 196 -19.10 1.18 -9.19
N LYS A 197 -17.79 1.19 -8.91
CA LYS A 197 -16.87 2.26 -9.30
C LYS A 197 -16.05 1.82 -10.51
N ARG A 198 -15.50 2.80 -11.24
CA ARG A 198 -14.60 2.53 -12.37
C ARG A 198 -13.16 2.43 -11.88
N ALA A 199 -12.48 1.37 -12.28
CA ALA A 199 -11.03 1.25 -12.09
C ALA A 199 -10.28 2.23 -13.01
N THR A 200 -9.12 2.70 -12.58
CA THR A 200 -8.25 3.54 -13.41
C THR A 200 -7.35 2.66 -14.28
N SER A 201 -6.88 3.20 -15.41
CA SER A 201 -5.94 2.49 -16.29
C SER A 201 -4.58 2.22 -15.63
N LYS A 202 -4.26 2.90 -14.52
CA LYS A 202 -2.99 2.77 -13.80
C LYS A 202 -3.01 1.70 -12.71
N GLN A 203 -4.17 1.38 -12.15
CA GLN A 203 -4.29 0.47 -11.00
C GLN A 203 -3.77 -0.95 -11.28
N MET A 204 -4.08 -1.48 -12.46
CA MET A 204 -3.59 -2.81 -12.86
C MET A 204 -2.07 -2.83 -13.07
N PRO A 205 -1.48 -2.00 -13.97
CA PRO A 205 -0.04 -2.03 -14.19
C PRO A 205 0.75 -1.69 -12.93
N LEU A 206 0.33 -0.71 -12.13
CA LEU A 206 1.05 -0.34 -10.90
C LEU A 206 0.86 -1.35 -9.75
N GLY A 207 -0.06 -2.31 -9.90
CA GLY A 207 -0.31 -3.36 -8.91
C GLY A 207 0.78 -4.43 -8.85
N TYR A 208 1.49 -4.69 -9.95
CA TYR A 208 2.33 -5.88 -10.08
C TYR A 208 3.48 -5.98 -9.07
N GLY A 209 3.83 -7.22 -8.72
CA GLY A 209 4.90 -7.54 -7.77
C GLY A 209 6.28 -7.04 -8.19
N GLN A 210 6.54 -7.02 -9.50
CA GLN A 210 7.81 -6.57 -10.09
C GLN A 210 7.95 -5.05 -10.24
N MET A 211 6.86 -4.29 -10.05
CA MET A 211 6.88 -2.83 -10.27
C MET A 211 7.95 -2.08 -9.49
N PRO A 212 8.39 -2.49 -8.28
CA PRO A 212 9.56 -1.90 -7.64
C PRO A 212 10.81 -1.97 -8.52
N ALA A 213 11.15 -3.12 -9.14
CA ALA A 213 12.32 -3.18 -10.04
C ALA A 213 12.14 -2.29 -11.27
N ASP A 214 10.97 -2.33 -11.91
CA ASP A 214 10.68 -1.56 -13.11
C ASP A 214 10.78 -0.05 -12.84
N PHE A 215 10.28 0.41 -11.69
CA PHE A 215 10.35 1.82 -11.30
C PHE A 215 11.77 2.27 -11.00
N LEU A 216 12.58 1.44 -10.35
CA LEU A 216 13.97 1.76 -10.07
C LEU A 216 14.77 1.84 -11.38
N ASN A 217 14.55 0.91 -12.31
CA ASN A 217 15.15 0.97 -13.63
C ASN A 217 14.73 2.22 -14.41
N ALA A 218 13.43 2.53 -14.45
CA ALA A 218 12.91 3.63 -15.28
C ALA A 218 13.18 5.03 -14.70
N TYR A 219 13.11 5.19 -13.38
CA TYR A 219 13.06 6.52 -12.74
C TYR A 219 14.23 6.83 -11.81
N VAL A 220 15.03 5.83 -11.41
CA VAL A 220 16.19 6.04 -10.53
C VAL A 220 17.48 5.84 -11.31
N LEU A 221 17.66 4.67 -11.91
CA LEU A 221 18.89 4.33 -12.62
C LEU A 221 18.87 4.77 -14.10
N GLY A 222 17.71 4.77 -14.74
CA GLY A 222 17.64 4.94 -16.20
C GLY A 222 18.37 3.82 -16.94
N SER A 223 18.35 2.60 -16.39
CA SER A 223 19.08 1.45 -16.92
C SER A 223 18.23 0.62 -17.89
N VAL A 224 18.86 0.12 -18.95
CA VAL A 224 18.30 -0.89 -19.88
C VAL A 224 18.86 -2.29 -19.62
N GLY A 225 19.49 -2.48 -18.46
CA GLY A 225 20.12 -3.73 -18.07
C GLY A 225 19.13 -4.79 -17.58
N GLY A 226 19.63 -5.76 -16.81
CA GLY A 226 18.79 -6.83 -16.27
C GLY A 226 17.70 -6.31 -15.32
N THR A 227 16.48 -6.83 -15.43
CA THR A 227 15.39 -6.52 -14.49
C THR A 227 14.73 -7.82 -14.06
N GLY A 228 14.32 -7.90 -12.80
CA GLY A 228 13.57 -9.06 -12.31
C GLY A 228 13.08 -8.93 -10.89
N ALA A 229 12.16 -9.81 -10.53
CA ALA A 229 11.64 -9.91 -9.18
C ALA A 229 11.37 -11.39 -8.85
N ALA A 230 12.08 -11.93 -7.87
CA ALA A 230 11.77 -13.22 -7.28
C ALA A 230 10.81 -13.03 -6.10
N LEU A 231 9.61 -13.58 -6.23
CA LEU A 231 8.55 -13.46 -5.22
C LEU A 231 8.52 -14.72 -4.36
N GLY A 232 9.02 -14.61 -3.14
CA GLY A 232 9.14 -15.72 -2.19
C GLY A 232 8.52 -15.41 -0.83
N ALA A 233 7.37 -14.72 -0.83
CA ALA A 233 6.71 -14.23 0.39
C ALA A 233 7.70 -13.44 1.29
N CYS A 234 7.81 -13.80 2.57
CA CYS A 234 8.72 -13.15 3.52
C CYS A 234 10.22 -13.31 3.19
N ALA A 235 10.58 -14.26 2.33
CA ALA A 235 11.96 -14.50 1.91
C ALA A 235 12.34 -13.82 0.58
N SER A 236 11.45 -12.99 0.00
CA SER A 236 11.65 -12.35 -1.31
C SER A 236 12.99 -11.60 -1.44
N PHE A 237 13.43 -10.92 -0.37
CA PHE A 237 14.73 -10.24 -0.36
C PHE A 237 15.90 -11.19 -0.62
N LEU A 238 15.93 -12.35 0.07
CA LEU A 238 17.01 -13.32 -0.07
C LEU A 238 17.02 -13.97 -1.47
N TYR A 239 15.85 -14.18 -2.07
CA TYR A 239 15.78 -14.66 -3.45
C TYR A 239 16.31 -13.63 -4.45
N ASN A 240 15.94 -12.36 -4.30
CA ASN A 240 16.48 -11.27 -5.13
C ASN A 240 18.00 -11.12 -4.94
N LEU A 241 18.48 -11.24 -3.70
CA LEU A 241 19.91 -11.18 -3.39
C LEU A 241 20.68 -12.33 -4.04
N ARG A 242 20.12 -13.55 -3.99
CA ARG A 242 20.70 -14.70 -4.68
C ARG A 242 20.82 -14.44 -6.18
N LEU A 243 19.77 -13.92 -6.83
CA LEU A 243 19.83 -13.57 -8.25
C LEU A 243 20.97 -12.56 -8.53
N GLY A 244 21.07 -11.50 -7.74
CA GLY A 244 22.14 -10.51 -7.89
C GLY A 244 23.55 -11.10 -7.70
N VAL A 245 23.75 -11.93 -6.69
CA VAL A 245 25.03 -12.60 -6.41
C VAL A 245 25.40 -13.57 -7.53
N ASP A 246 24.45 -14.37 -8.01
CA ASP A 246 24.69 -15.35 -9.07
C ASP A 246 25.03 -14.65 -10.40
N ASP A 247 24.41 -13.51 -10.70
CA ASP A 247 24.70 -12.68 -11.86
C ASP A 247 26.09 -12.04 -11.82
N ILE A 248 26.51 -11.54 -10.66
CA ILE A 248 27.86 -10.99 -10.47
C ILE A 248 28.92 -12.09 -10.59
N ARG A 249 28.70 -13.24 -9.95
CA ARG A 249 29.65 -14.38 -9.98
C ARG A 249 29.82 -14.95 -11.37
N ALA A 250 28.76 -14.98 -12.17
CA ALA A 250 28.82 -15.41 -13.56
C ALA A 250 29.44 -14.37 -14.50
N GLY A 251 29.81 -13.19 -14.00
CA GLY A 251 30.35 -12.10 -14.81
C GLY A 251 29.32 -11.43 -15.72
N ARG A 252 28.02 -11.73 -15.55
CA ARG A 252 26.94 -11.12 -16.34
C ARG A 252 26.72 -9.66 -15.96
N ARG A 253 26.86 -9.34 -14.67
CA ARG A 253 26.64 -7.99 -14.12
C ARG A 253 27.84 -7.54 -13.30
N ARG A 254 28.07 -6.23 -13.25
CA ARG A 254 29.07 -5.59 -12.40
C ARG A 254 28.44 -4.83 -11.24
N VAL A 255 27.26 -4.27 -11.44
CA VAL A 255 26.48 -3.56 -10.42
C VAL A 255 25.06 -4.09 -10.41
N VAL A 256 24.55 -4.41 -9.22
CA VAL A 256 23.17 -4.87 -9.03
C VAL A 256 22.51 -4.11 -7.89
N MET A 257 21.32 -3.59 -8.12
CA MET A 257 20.47 -3.03 -7.07
C MET A 257 19.48 -4.11 -6.62
N VAL A 258 19.54 -4.48 -5.35
CA VAL A 258 18.73 -5.57 -4.78
C VAL A 258 17.84 -5.00 -3.68
N GLY A 259 16.56 -5.34 -3.67
CA GLY A 259 15.67 -4.92 -2.60
C GLY A 259 14.28 -5.52 -2.62
N THR A 260 13.44 -5.04 -1.71
CA THR A 260 12.00 -5.32 -1.66
C THR A 260 11.27 -4.13 -1.07
N SER A 261 10.03 -3.88 -1.50
CA SER A 261 9.21 -2.81 -0.92
C SER A 261 7.74 -3.23 -0.79
N ASP A 262 7.36 -3.57 0.44
CA ASP A 262 5.99 -3.92 0.80
C ASP A 262 5.37 -2.82 1.67
N ALA A 263 4.13 -2.42 1.34
CA ALA A 263 3.33 -1.49 2.14
C ALA A 263 2.01 -2.15 2.59
N PRO A 264 2.06 -3.20 3.42
CA PRO A 264 0.92 -4.08 3.69
C PRO A 264 -0.06 -3.51 4.72
N ILE A 265 0.18 -2.33 5.29
CA ILE A 265 -0.73 -1.69 6.26
C ILE A 265 -1.92 -1.08 5.52
N THR A 266 -2.74 -1.97 4.96
CA THR A 266 -3.99 -1.66 4.29
C THR A 266 -5.13 -2.39 4.97
N ARG A 267 -6.35 -1.90 4.77
CA ARG A 267 -7.58 -2.53 5.30
C ARG A 267 -7.72 -3.98 4.84
N LYS A 268 -7.32 -4.27 3.60
CA LYS A 268 -7.48 -5.59 2.98
C LYS A 268 -6.48 -6.58 3.54
N SER A 269 -5.20 -6.24 3.53
CA SER A 269 -4.11 -7.09 4.03
C SER A 269 -4.25 -7.35 5.53
N SER A 270 -4.53 -6.31 6.33
CA SER A 270 -4.68 -6.48 7.78
C SER A 270 -5.81 -7.42 8.17
N ARG A 271 -6.91 -7.42 7.39
CA ARG A 271 -8.00 -8.38 7.56
C ARG A 271 -7.62 -9.78 7.07
N ALA A 272 -6.88 -9.90 5.98
CA ALA A 272 -6.43 -11.19 5.44
C ALA A 272 -5.46 -11.91 6.39
N PHE A 273 -4.58 -11.17 7.07
CA PHE A 273 -3.65 -11.72 8.06
C PHE A 273 -4.25 -11.88 9.46
N ALA A 274 -5.41 -11.29 9.75
CA ALA A 274 -6.02 -11.36 11.08
C ALA A 274 -6.30 -12.80 11.58
N PRO A 275 -6.72 -13.78 10.74
CA PRO A 275 -6.83 -15.17 11.18
C PRO A 275 -5.50 -15.79 11.61
N TRP A 276 -4.39 -15.37 10.99
CA TRP A 276 -3.03 -15.83 11.30
C TRP A 276 -2.52 -15.20 12.60
N ALA A 277 -2.89 -13.93 12.84
CA ALA A 277 -2.61 -13.22 14.09
C ALA A 277 -3.46 -13.69 15.29
N ARG A 278 -4.48 -14.52 15.05
CA ARG A 278 -5.28 -15.20 16.11
C ARG A 278 -4.64 -16.50 16.60
N LEU A 279 -3.55 -16.97 15.98
CA LEU A 279 -2.65 -17.90 16.64
C LEU A 279 -2.00 -17.16 17.82
N PRO A 280 -1.98 -17.74 19.03
CA PRO A 280 -1.85 -16.98 20.26
C PRO A 280 -0.50 -16.27 20.33
N MET A 281 -0.49 -14.94 20.16
CA MET A 281 0.59 -14.06 20.64
C MET A 281 0.34 -13.56 22.06
N THR A 282 -0.77 -13.95 22.71
CA THR A 282 -1.13 -13.53 24.07
C THR A 282 -1.10 -14.66 25.10
N THR A 283 -0.54 -15.82 24.77
CA THR A 283 -0.33 -16.91 25.73
C THR A 283 0.91 -17.71 25.33
N ALA A 284 1.88 -17.82 26.26
CA ALA A 284 3.18 -18.54 26.18
C ALA A 284 4.33 -17.75 25.50
N CYS A 285 5.49 -17.44 26.09
CA CYS A 285 6.19 -17.99 27.26
C CYS A 285 5.98 -19.49 27.48
N ALA A 286 6.27 -20.30 26.46
CA ALA A 286 6.61 -21.72 26.51
C ALA A 286 6.93 -22.21 25.09
N PRO A 287 7.81 -23.22 24.93
CA PRO A 287 8.79 -23.26 23.84
C PRO A 287 8.28 -23.92 22.57
N TRP A 288 8.84 -23.49 21.44
CA TRP A 288 9.18 -24.29 20.25
C TRP A 288 8.27 -25.48 19.92
N MET A 289 7.53 -25.36 18.82
CA MET A 289 7.31 -26.51 17.94
C MET A 289 7.42 -26.16 16.45
N PRO A 290 7.86 -27.13 15.63
CA PRO A 290 8.49 -26.93 14.35
C PRO A 290 7.48 -27.03 13.20
N TRP A 291 7.66 -26.22 12.18
CA TRP A 291 6.95 -26.40 10.91
C TRP A 291 7.70 -27.44 10.08
N ASN A 292 7.07 -28.61 9.87
CA ASN A 292 7.46 -29.56 8.82
C ASN A 292 6.49 -29.41 7.65
N CYS A 293 7.07 -29.13 6.49
CA CYS A 293 6.54 -29.17 5.11
C CYS A 293 5.40 -28.22 4.74
#